data_AF-S4N495-F1
#
_entry.id   AF-S4N495-F1
#
_cell.length_a   1.000
_cell.length_b   1.000
_cell.length_c   1.000
_cell.angle_alpha   90.00
_cell.angle_beta   90.00
_cell.angle_gamma   90.00
#
_symmetry.space_group_name_H-M   'P 1'
#
loop_
_entity.id
_entity.type
_entity.pdbx_description
1 polymer ?
#
loop_
_entity_poly.entity_id
_entity_poly.type
_entity_poly.pdbx_seq_one_letter_code
_entity_poly.pdbx_strand_id
1 'polypeptide(L)'
;MSGQPLDVFCAERIFGPLGMTDAGFHVTDEQAPRLSEMYGEKEGGGIERIAGLPLRGGRPRFLSGSGGMVASAHVYHRFMELLRRRGELDGVRLLAPETVT
;
A
#
# COMPACT_ATOMS: atom_id res chain seq x y z
N MET A 1 -16.74 -7.07 -12.43
CA MET A 1 -15.49 -7.52 -11.78
C MET A 1 -14.38 -7.47 -12.81
N SER A 2 -13.16 -7.05 -12.45
CA SER A 2 -12.04 -6.87 -13.40
C SER A 2 -11.45 -8.19 -13.92
N GLY A 3 -11.65 -9.31 -13.23
CA GLY A 3 -11.03 -10.61 -13.58
C GLY A 3 -9.53 -10.69 -13.29
N GLN A 4 -8.94 -9.63 -12.74
CA GLN A 4 -7.52 -9.54 -12.40
C GLN A 4 -7.30 -9.81 -10.90
N PRO A 5 -6.11 -10.31 -10.52
CA PRO A 5 -5.68 -10.30 -9.13
C PRO A 5 -5.64 -8.87 -8.55
N LEU A 6 -5.92 -8.74 -7.25
CA LEU A 6 -6.04 -7.44 -6.58
C LEU A 6 -4.77 -6.58 -6.69
N ASP A 7 -3.60 -7.19 -6.52
CA ASP A 7 -2.31 -6.52 -6.62
C ASP A 7 -2.04 -5.98 -8.03
N VAL A 8 -2.36 -6.78 -9.05
CA VAL A 8 -2.26 -6.37 -10.46
C VAL A 8 -3.22 -5.20 -10.74
N PHE A 9 -4.48 -5.33 -10.33
CA PHE A 9 -5.46 -4.26 -10.53
C PHE A 9 -5.03 -2.96 -9.86
N CYS A 10 -4.60 -3.01 -8.59
CA CYS A 10 -4.14 -1.83 -7.87
C CYS A 10 -2.88 -1.22 -8.50
N ALA A 11 -1.91 -2.04 -8.91
CA ALA A 11 -0.69 -1.57 -9.58
C ALA A 11 -1.01 -0.83 -10.88
N GLU A 12 -1.86 -1.41 -11.74
CA GLU A 12 -2.17 -0.85 -13.07
C GLU A 12 -3.14 0.33 -13.02
N ARG A 13 -4.15 0.28 -12.14
CA ARG A 13 -5.27 1.22 -12.18
C ARG A 13 -5.17 2.33 -11.14
N ILE A 14 -4.32 2.17 -10.13
CA ILE A 14 -4.19 3.12 -9.02
C ILE A 14 -2.74 3.56 -8.84
N PHE A 15 -1.84 2.63 -8.51
CA PHE A 15 -0.48 3.00 -8.09
C PHE A 15 0.36 3.54 -9.22
N GLY A 16 0.39 2.87 -10.37
CA GLY A 16 1.13 3.30 -11.55
C GLY A 16 0.71 4.70 -12.02
N PRO A 17 -0.58 4.94 -12.30
CA PRO A 17 -1.07 6.26 -12.71
C PRO A 17 -0.77 7.37 -11.70
N LEU A 18 -0.77 7.07 -10.39
CA LEU A 18 -0.46 8.06 -9.36
C LEU A 18 1.04 8.17 -9.03
N GLY A 19 1.92 7.42 -9.69
CA GLY A 19 3.34 7.39 -9.37
C GLY A 19 3.64 6.85 -7.96
N MET A 20 2.80 5.96 -7.43
CA MET A 20 2.96 5.33 -6.11
C MET A 20 3.82 4.06 -6.20
N THR A 21 5.03 4.17 -6.73
CA THR A 21 5.92 3.02 -7.01
C THR A 21 6.41 2.27 -5.78
N ASP A 22 6.33 2.91 -4.61
CA ASP A 22 6.68 2.35 -3.30
C ASP A 22 5.46 1.78 -2.53
N ALA A 23 4.32 1.59 -3.21
CA ALA A 23 3.12 0.96 -2.64
C ALA A 23 2.87 -0.44 -3.24
N GLY A 24 2.48 -1.40 -2.41
CA GLY A 24 2.20 -2.77 -2.86
C GLY A 24 1.76 -3.71 -1.75
N PHE A 25 1.69 -5.00 -2.08
CA PHE A 25 1.32 -6.09 -1.15
C PHE A 25 2.52 -6.91 -0.66
N HIS A 26 3.72 -6.57 -1.12
CA HIS A 26 5.00 -7.08 -0.63
C HIS A 26 6.08 -6.04 -0.97
N VAL A 27 7.23 -6.13 -0.31
CA VAL A 27 8.41 -5.35 -0.67
C VAL A 27 9.29 -6.12 -1.64
N THR A 28 10.01 -5.41 -2.51
CA THR A 28 11.14 -5.95 -3.28
C THR A 28 12.39 -6.08 -2.39
N ASP A 29 13.41 -6.78 -2.89
CA ASP A 29 14.70 -6.87 -2.19
C ASP A 29 15.36 -5.50 -2.00
N GLU A 30 15.16 -4.57 -2.93
CA GLU A 30 15.64 -3.18 -2.83
C GLU A 30 14.86 -2.36 -1.78
N GLN A 31 13.56 -2.63 -1.62
CA GLN A 31 12.71 -1.98 -0.61
C GLN A 31 12.90 -2.58 0.78
N ALA A 32 13.31 -3.85 0.87
CA ALA A 32 13.43 -4.60 2.13
C ALA A 32 14.24 -3.89 3.23
N PRO A 33 15.37 -3.21 2.96
CA PRO A 33 16.12 -2.47 3.99
C PRO A 33 15.39 -1.26 4.58
N ARG A 34 14.40 -0.70 3.86
CA ARG A 34 13.63 0.48 4.27
C ARG A 34 12.34 0.14 5.02
N LEU A 35 11.95 -1.14 5.03
CA LEU A 35 10.73 -1.59 5.71
C LEU A 35 10.90 -1.42 7.22
N SER A 36 9.98 -0.67 7.83
CA SER A 36 9.95 -0.51 9.29
C SER A 36 9.53 -1.80 9.98
N GLU A 37 10.13 -2.06 11.14
CA GLU A 37 9.80 -3.22 11.97
C GLU A 37 8.60 -2.92 12.87
N MET A 38 7.71 -3.91 13.05
CA MET A 38 6.62 -3.80 14.00
C MET A 38 7.02 -4.41 15.34
N TYR A 39 6.57 -3.77 16.42
CA TYR A 39 6.78 -4.25 17.78
C TYR A 39 5.43 -4.49 18.44
N GLY A 40 5.34 -5.56 19.22
CA GLY A 40 4.16 -5.93 19.99
C GLY A 40 4.51 -6.07 21.46
N GLU A 41 3.48 -6.29 22.28
CA GLU A 41 3.65 -6.56 23.71
C GLU A 41 4.36 -7.90 23.92
N LYS A 42 5.31 -7.91 24.87
CA LYS A 42 5.99 -9.12 25.32
C LYS A 42 5.30 -9.68 26.56
N GLU A 43 5.20 -11.00 26.66
CA GLU A 43 4.72 -11.66 27.88
C GLU A 43 5.63 -11.30 29.07
N GLY A 44 5.02 -10.84 30.17
CA GLY A 44 5.76 -10.34 31.34
C GLY A 44 6.19 -8.86 31.26
N GLY A 45 5.78 -8.14 30.23
CA GLY A 45 5.94 -6.69 30.11
C GLY A 45 7.06 -6.25 29.15
N GLY A 46 6.94 -5.03 28.65
CA GLY A 46 7.81 -4.47 27.61
C GLY A 46 7.32 -4.78 26.18
N ILE A 47 8.19 -4.52 25.20
CA ILE A 47 7.90 -4.74 23.78
C ILE A 47 8.95 -5.63 23.12
N GLU A 48 8.54 -6.39 22.12
CA GLU A 48 9.43 -7.18 21.27
C GLU A 48 9.04 -7.09 19.80
N ARG A 49 9.99 -7.39 18.90
CA ARG A 49 9.74 -7.34 17.47
C ARG A 49 8.80 -8.45 17.05
N ILE A 50 7.76 -8.12 16.31
CA ILE A 50 6.86 -9.08 15.67
C ILE A 50 7.59 -9.73 14.49
N ALA A 51 7.95 -11.00 14.62
CA ALA A 51 8.59 -11.76 13.57
C ALA A 51 7.59 -12.14 12.45
N GLY A 52 8.09 -12.29 11.23
CA GLY A 52 7.33 -12.95 10.16
C GLY A 52 6.23 -12.11 9.51
N LEU A 53 6.34 -10.77 9.51
CA LEU A 53 5.46 -9.94 8.69
C LEU A 53 5.49 -10.44 7.23
N PRO A 54 4.34 -10.80 6.64
CA PRO A 54 4.26 -11.44 5.32
C PRO A 54 4.41 -10.43 4.17
N LEU A 55 5.30 -9.45 4.34
CA LEU A 55 5.63 -8.43 3.36
C LEU A 55 6.98 -8.71 2.70
N ARG A 56 7.85 -9.49 3.35
CA ARG A 56 9.15 -9.95 2.82
C ARG A 56 8.98 -11.33 2.19
N GLY A 57 9.85 -11.68 1.22
CA GLY A 57 9.88 -13.03 0.63
C GLY A 57 8.92 -13.23 -0.55
N GLY A 58 8.43 -12.13 -1.15
CA GLY A 58 7.66 -12.16 -2.39
C GLY A 58 6.15 -12.02 -2.20
N ARG A 59 5.41 -12.31 -3.27
CA ARG A 59 3.96 -12.10 -3.36
C ARG A 59 3.20 -12.98 -2.36
N PRO A 60 2.34 -12.42 -1.50
CA PRO A 60 1.56 -13.20 -0.55
C PRO A 60 0.53 -14.08 -1.25
N ARG A 61 0.23 -15.25 -0.67
CA ARG A 61 -0.79 -16.18 -1.19
C ARG A 61 -2.20 -15.60 -1.13
N PHE A 62 -2.47 -14.77 -0.12
CA PHE A 62 -3.76 -14.14 0.09
C PHE A 62 -3.61 -12.63 0.02
N LEU A 63 -4.42 -12.00 -0.84
CA LEU A 63 -4.49 -10.55 -1.01
C LEU A 63 -5.80 -10.06 -0.41
N SER A 64 -5.72 -9.14 0.54
CA SER A 64 -6.89 -8.57 1.19
C SER A 64 -7.09 -7.10 0.80
N GLY A 65 -8.34 -6.71 0.55
CA GLY A 65 -8.70 -5.31 0.36
C GLY A 65 -8.73 -4.49 1.65
N SER A 66 -8.79 -5.15 2.81
CA SER A 66 -8.89 -4.47 4.12
C SER A 66 -7.54 -4.25 4.83
N GLY A 67 -6.44 -4.84 4.32
CA GLY A 67 -5.13 -4.74 4.97
C GLY A 67 -4.07 -5.60 4.29
N GLY A 68 -2.82 -5.47 4.74
CA GLY A 68 -1.67 -6.21 4.19
C GLY A 68 -0.91 -5.48 3.07
N MET A 69 -1.24 -4.22 2.81
CA MET A 69 -0.42 -3.36 1.95
C MET A 69 0.70 -2.68 2.75
N VAL A 70 1.79 -2.39 2.06
CA VAL A 70 2.89 -1.55 2.50
C VAL A 70 2.98 -0.33 1.59
N ALA A 71 3.28 0.83 2.16
CA ALA A 71 3.46 2.07 1.44
C ALA A 71 4.41 2.98 2.22
N SER A 72 5.17 3.82 1.51
CA SER A 72 5.88 4.94 2.15
C SER A 72 4.90 6.06 2.50
N ALA A 73 5.25 6.88 3.49
CA ALA A 73 4.43 8.05 3.87
C ALA A 73 4.21 8.99 2.68
N HIS A 74 5.22 9.15 1.81
CA HIS A 74 5.13 9.99 0.63
C HIS A 74 4.08 9.50 -0.37
N VAL A 75 4.08 8.21 -0.73
CA VAL A 75 3.10 7.69 -1.70
C VAL A 75 1.69 7.63 -1.11
N TYR A 76 1.56 7.44 0.21
CA TYR A 76 0.27 7.55 0.89
C TYR A 76 -0.27 8.99 0.87
N HIS A 77 0.60 9.99 1.06
CA HIS A 77 0.24 11.40 0.91
C HIS A 77 -0.26 11.72 -0.51
N ARG A 78 0.33 11.14 -1.56
CA ARG A 78 -0.16 11.30 -2.93
C ARG A 78 -1.60 10.79 -3.08
N PHE A 79 -1.94 9.64 -2.50
CA PHE A 79 -3.32 9.14 -2.49
C PHE A 79 -4.27 10.09 -1.74
N MET A 80 -3.84 10.65 -0.61
CA MET A 80 -4.62 11.66 0.11
C MET A 80 -4.84 12.93 -0.72
N GLU A 81 -3.82 13.39 -1.46
CA GLU A 81 -3.94 14.55 -2.35
C GLU A 81 -4.91 14.31 -3.50
N LEU A 82 -4.94 13.10 -4.07
CA LEU A 82 -5.96 12.71 -5.06
C LEU A 82 -7.37 12.93 -4.51
N LEU A 83 -7.63 12.48 -3.27
CA LEU A 83 -8.93 12.65 -2.63
C LEU A 83 -9.21 14.14 -2.34
N ARG A 84 -8.24 14.87 -1.78
CA ARG A 84 -8.37 16.30 -1.48
C ARG A 84 -8.70 17.12 -2.73
N ARG A 85 -8.16 16.72 -3.88
CA ARG A 85 -8.37 17.35 -5.19
C ARG A 85 -9.53 16.75 -5.99
N ARG A 86 -10.44 16.03 -5.31
CA ARG A 86 -11.68 15.49 -5.90
C ARG A 86 -11.41 14.53 -7.06
N GLY A 87 -10.48 13.60 -6.86
CA GLY A 87 -10.24 12.47 -7.75
C GLY A 87 -9.20 12.70 -8.83
N GLU A 88 -8.45 13.81 -8.79
CA GLU A 88 -7.37 14.11 -9.74
C GLU A 88 -6.07 14.54 -9.04
N LEU A 89 -4.93 14.01 -9.50
CA LEU A 89 -3.60 14.42 -9.06
C LEU A 89 -2.65 14.44 -10.25
N ASP A 90 -1.84 15.49 -10.40
CA ASP A 90 -0.82 15.63 -11.44
C ASP A 90 -1.37 15.37 -12.87
N GLY A 91 -2.60 15.80 -13.14
CA GLY A 91 -3.29 15.60 -14.43
C GLY A 91 -3.88 14.19 -14.63
N VAL A 92 -3.73 13.30 -13.66
CA VAL A 92 -4.30 11.95 -13.69
C VAL A 92 -5.60 11.92 -12.88
N ARG A 93 -6.72 11.63 -13.56
CA ARG A 93 -8.03 11.47 -12.93
C ARG A 93 -8.38 10.00 -12.77
N LEU A 94 -8.63 9.58 -11.52
CA LEU A 94 -9.09 8.23 -11.20
C LEU A 94 -10.56 8.19 -10.77
N LEU A 95 -11.07 9.28 -10.18
CA LEU A 95 -12.44 9.39 -9.71
C LEU A 95 -13.08 10.66 -10.27
N ALA A 96 -14.38 10.58 -10.57
CA ALA A 96 -15.17 11.77 -10.87
C ALA A 96 -15.30 12.62 -9.59
N PRO A 97 -15.35 13.96 -9.69
CA PRO A 97 -15.45 14.83 -8.51
C PRO A 97 -16.62 14.49 -7.59
N GLU A 98 -17.74 14.05 -8.17
CA GLU A 98 -18.97 13.70 -7.46
C GLU A 98 -18.86 12.36 -6.71
N THR A 99 -17.90 11.52 -7.08
CA THR A 99 -17.59 10.26 -6.38
C THR A 99 -16.79 10.51 -5.10
N VAL A 100 -16.11 11.66 -5.00
CA VAL A 100 -15.34 12.08 -3.81
C VAL A 100 -16.19 13.07 -3.02
N THR A 101 -17.10 12.53 -2.21
CA THR A 101 -18.05 13.28 -1.39
C THR A 101 -17.47 13.73 -0.07
#